data_AF-A0AAN3MBK4-F1
#
_entry.id   AF-A0AAN3MBK4-F1
#
_cell.length_a   1.000
_cell.length_b   1.000
_cell.length_c   1.000
_cell.angle_alpha   90.00
_cell.angle_beta   90.00
_cell.angle_gamma   90.00
#
_symmetry.space_group_name_H-M   'P 1'
#
loop_
_entity.id
_entity.type
_entity.pdbx_description
1 polymer ?
#
loop_
_entity_poly.entity_id
_entity_poly.type
_entity_poly.pdbx_seq_one_letter_code
_entity_poly.pdbx_strand_id
1 'polypeptide(L)'
;MNYRNHFVTILGTIQGEQPGFINKVPYNFLEVNMQGIQVWHLREVVNTTYNLWDYGYGAFWPEPGWGAPYYTNAVSQVTPELVK
;
A
#
# COMPACT_ATOMS: atom_id res chain seq x y z
N MET A 1 -8.35 13.37 -8.76
CA MET A 1 -7.51 12.40 -8.03
C MET A 1 -6.08 12.45 -8.60
N ASN A 2 -5.04 12.42 -7.77
CA ASN A 2 -3.65 12.31 -8.23
C ASN A 2 -3.13 10.90 -7.89
N TYR A 3 -2.77 10.10 -8.90
CA TYR A 3 -2.31 8.72 -8.71
C TYR A 3 -0.78 8.59 -8.60
N ARG A 4 -0.04 9.71 -8.67
CA ARG A 4 1.42 9.70 -8.61
C ARG A 4 1.89 9.19 -7.25
N ASN A 5 2.90 8.30 -7.25
CA ASN A 5 3.46 7.67 -6.05
C ASN A 5 2.47 6.79 -5.25
N HIS A 6 1.41 6.30 -5.88
CA HIS A 6 0.47 5.37 -5.27
C HIS A 6 0.51 4.01 -5.98
N PHE A 7 0.30 2.95 -5.23
CA PHE A 7 0.03 1.63 -5.80
C PHE A 7 -1.42 1.57 -6.24
N VAL A 8 -1.68 1.08 -7.44
CA VAL A 8 -3.04 1.04 -8.01
C VAL A 8 -3.32 -0.31 -8.68
N THR A 9 -4.58 -0.72 -8.61
CA THR A 9 -5.14 -1.81 -9.41
C THR A 9 -6.22 -1.23 -10.30
N ILE A 10 -6.14 -1.50 -11.60
CA ILE A 10 -7.09 -0.99 -12.60
C ILE A 10 -7.91 -2.17 -13.11
N LEU A 11 -9.23 -1.97 -13.19
CA LEU A 11 -10.15 -2.88 -13.87
C LEU A 11 -10.62 -2.21 -15.17
N GLY A 12 -10.47 -2.88 -16.30
CA GLY A 12 -10.87 -2.35 -17.59
C GLY A 12 -10.56 -3.29 -18.74
N THR A 13 -11.00 -2.92 -19.94
CA THR A 13 -10.70 -3.66 -21.18
C THR A 13 -9.58 -2.97 -21.94
N ILE A 14 -8.58 -3.73 -22.37
CA ILE A 14 -7.49 -3.20 -23.20
C ILE A 14 -8.05 -2.91 -24.60
N GLN A 15 -7.88 -1.68 -25.06
CA GLN A 15 -8.33 -1.23 -26.39
C GLN A 15 -7.20 -1.23 -27.41
N GLY A 16 -5.97 -1.06 -26.96
CA GLY A 16 -4.80 -1.04 -27.84
C GLY A 16 -3.51 -0.72 -27.10
N GLU A 17 -2.48 -0.51 -27.90
CA GLU A 17 -1.13 -0.20 -27.43
C GLU A 17 -0.57 0.94 -28.28
N GLN A 18 0.03 1.94 -27.64
CA GLN A 18 0.61 3.11 -28.28
C GLN A 18 2.07 3.27 -27.87
N PRO A 19 3.02 3.41 -28.80
CA PRO A 19 4.41 3.68 -28.45
C PRO A 19 4.55 5.09 -27.87
N GLY A 20 5.38 5.25 -26.85
CA GLY A 20 5.69 6.54 -26.25
C GLY A 20 7.01 6.52 -25.48
N PHE A 21 7.27 7.60 -24.74
CA PHE A 21 8.52 7.74 -24.01
C PHE A 21 8.26 8.17 -22.56
N ILE A 22 8.93 7.53 -21.61
CA ILE A 22 9.13 8.08 -20.28
C ILE A 22 10.55 8.66 -20.26
N ASN A 23 10.64 9.99 -20.20
CA ASN A 23 11.89 10.73 -20.44
C ASN A 23 12.46 10.43 -21.84
N LYS A 24 13.55 9.64 -21.91
CA LYS A 24 14.22 9.24 -23.16
C LYS A 24 14.15 7.73 -23.43
N VAL A 25 13.43 6.99 -22.57
CA VAL A 25 13.32 5.54 -22.68
C VAL A 25 11.98 5.20 -23.35
N PRO A 26 11.97 4.43 -24.46
CA PRO A 26 10.75 4.05 -25.14
C PRO A 26 9.99 2.99 -24.33
N TYR A 27 8.67 3.15 -24.26
CA TYR A 27 7.75 2.18 -23.68
C TYR A 27 6.52 2.09 -24.57
N ASN A 28 5.87 0.93 -24.54
CA ASN A 28 4.55 0.81 -25.10
C ASN A 28 3.50 1.01 -24.01
N PHE A 29 2.57 1.92 -24.23
CA PHE A 29 1.51 2.26 -23.30
C PHE A 29 0.23 1.54 -23.69
N LEU A 30 -0.38 0.88 -22.72
CA LEU A 30 -1.69 0.26 -22.92
C LEU A 30 -2.78 1.32 -22.82
N GLU A 31 -3.64 1.36 -23.84
CA GLU A 31 -4.89 2.12 -23.79
C GLU A 31 -5.96 1.22 -23.19
N VAL A 32 -6.57 1.66 -22.09
CA VAL A 32 -7.52 0.85 -21.31
C VAL A 32 -8.82 1.61 -21.15
N ASN A 33 -9.93 0.97 -21.54
CA ASN A 33 -11.27 1.42 -21.18
C ASN A 33 -11.52 1.10 -19.71
N MET A 34 -11.33 2.11 -18.84
CA MET A 34 -11.40 1.96 -17.39
C MET A 34 -12.84 1.77 -16.90
N GLN A 35 -13.06 0.70 -16.13
CA GLN A 35 -14.31 0.43 -15.42
C GLN A 35 -14.21 0.73 -13.92
N GLY A 36 -13.00 0.63 -13.36
CA GLY A 36 -12.76 0.94 -11.96
C GLY A 36 -11.29 1.05 -11.64
N ILE A 37 -10.99 1.75 -10.55
CA ILE A 37 -9.64 1.88 -10.01
C ILE A 37 -9.65 1.72 -8.50
N GLN A 38 -8.67 0.98 -8.00
CA GLN A 38 -8.42 0.79 -6.58
C GLN A 38 -7.05 1.32 -6.24
N VAL A 39 -6.98 2.20 -5.23
CA VAL A 39 -5.74 2.80 -4.74
C VAL A 39 -5.34 2.11 -3.43
N TRP A 40 -4.06 1.82 -3.28
CA TRP A 40 -3.50 1.14 -2.12
C TRP A 40 -2.55 2.06 -1.36
N HIS A 41 -2.63 2.04 -0.03
CA HIS A 41 -1.68 2.70 0.85
C HIS A 41 -0.83 1.67 1.57
N LEU A 42 0.49 1.80 1.40
CA LEU A 42 1.45 1.11 2.23
C LEU A 42 1.52 1.84 3.57
N ARG A 43 1.14 1.16 4.66
CA ARG A 43 1.25 1.69 6.00
C ARG A 43 2.28 0.86 6.76
N GLU A 44 3.28 1.53 7.29
CA GLU A 44 4.13 0.92 8.32
C GLU A 44 3.29 0.84 9.60
N VAL A 45 3.05 -0.38 10.07
CA VAL A 45 2.31 -0.62 11.31
C VAL A 45 3.33 -1.11 12.32
N VAL A 46 3.41 -0.37 13.44
CA VAL A 46 4.12 -0.85 14.62
C VAL A 46 3.16 -1.80 15.34
N ASN A 47 3.39 -3.10 15.20
CA ASN A 47 2.72 -4.07 16.05
C ASN A 47 3.41 -4.04 17.41
N THR A 48 2.79 -3.36 18.37
CA THR A 48 3.08 -3.57 19.78
C THR A 48 2.31 -4.81 20.22
N THR A 49 3.00 -5.87 20.60
CA THR A 49 2.39 -7.10 21.16
C THR A 49 1.73 -6.90 22.53
N TYR A 50 1.63 -5.66 23.00
CA TYR A 50 1.09 -5.32 24.32
C TYR A 50 -0.38 -4.99 24.22
N ASN A 51 -1.19 -5.61 25.09
CA ASN A 51 -2.58 -5.21 25.23
C ASN A 51 -2.59 -3.81 25.86
N LEU A 52 -3.49 -2.94 25.41
CA LEU A 52 -3.68 -1.56 25.90
C LEU A 52 -3.96 -1.45 27.42
N TRP A 53 -4.01 -2.58 28.13
CA TRP A 53 -4.22 -2.70 29.57
C TRP A 53 -2.93 -2.90 30.38
N ASP A 54 -1.77 -3.04 29.74
CA ASP A 54 -0.48 -3.26 30.42
C ASP A 54 0.12 -1.93 30.95
N TYR A 55 -0.64 -1.18 31.74
CA TYR A 55 -0.13 -0.07 32.55
C TYR A 55 0.61 -0.63 33.77
N GLY A 56 1.89 -0.95 33.59
CA GLY A 56 2.72 -1.45 34.68
C GLY A 56 4.20 -1.19 34.44
N TYR A 57 4.66 0.04 34.68
CA TYR A 57 6.09 0.30 34.90
C TYR A 57 6.50 -0.32 36.24
N GLY A 58 7.06 -1.52 36.21
CA GLY A 58 7.59 -2.23 37.38
C GLY A 58 8.95 -2.86 37.09
N ALA A 59 9.72 -3.12 38.15
CA ALA A 59 11.11 -3.59 38.14
C ALA A 59 11.36 -5.00 37.55
N PHE A 60 10.37 -5.58 36.86
CA PHE A 60 10.41 -6.89 36.20
C PHE A 60 10.28 -6.77 34.68
N TRP A 61 10.96 -5.80 34.08
CA TRP A 61 11.23 -5.83 32.65
C TRP A 61 12.07 -7.08 32.35
N PRO A 62 11.56 -8.04 31.57
CA PRO A 62 12.27 -9.29 31.42
C PRO A 62 13.40 -9.17 30.40
N GLU A 63 14.42 -9.98 30.66
CA GLU A 63 15.62 -10.31 29.88
C GLU A 63 15.45 -10.44 28.35
N PRO A 64 16.56 -10.53 27.57
CA PRO A 64 16.64 -10.27 26.11
C PRO A 64 15.84 -11.19 25.17
N GLY A 65 14.87 -11.95 25.67
CA GLY A 65 14.03 -12.89 24.90
C GLY A 65 12.62 -12.38 24.58
N TRP A 66 12.21 -11.21 25.06
CA TRP A 66 10.86 -10.68 24.84
C TRP A 66 10.84 -9.75 23.61
N GLY A 67 10.19 -10.25 22.55
CA GLY A 67 10.21 -9.71 21.21
C GLY A 67 10.07 -8.20 21.15
N ALA A 68 11.14 -7.55 20.69
CA ALA A 68 11.16 -6.12 20.40
C ALA A 68 10.01 -5.76 19.45
N PRO A 69 9.41 -4.56 19.58
CA PRO A 69 8.46 -4.07 18.59
C PRO A 69 9.12 -4.14 17.22
N TYR A 70 8.53 -4.91 16.31
CA TYR A 70 9.01 -5.05 14.95
C TYR A 70 8.08 -4.31 14.01
N TYR A 71 8.69 -3.55 13.11
CA TYR A 71 8.00 -2.85 12.05
C TYR A 71 7.54 -3.90 11.02
N THR A 72 6.25 -3.90 10.72
CA THR A 72 5.71 -4.69 9.63
C THR A 72 5.00 -3.78 8.64
N ASN A 73 5.19 -4.07 7.37
CA ASN A 73 4.49 -3.37 6.30
C ASN A 73 3.10 -3.98 6.16
N ALA A 74 2.07 -3.21 6.48
CA ALA A 74 0.69 -3.58 6.22
C ALA A 74 0.16 -2.81 5.01
N VAL A 75 -0.44 -3.52 4.05
CA VAL A 75 -1.11 -2.90 2.92
C VAL A 75 -2.57 -2.70 3.29
N SER A 76 -3.04 -1.45 3.22
CA SER A 76 -4.45 -1.11 3.44
C SER A 76 -5.09 -0.64 2.13
N GLN A 77 -6.30 -1.15 1.87
CA GLN A 77 -7.11 -0.77 0.73
C GLN A 77 -7.80 0.58 0.98
N VAL A 78 -7.78 1.46 -0.01
CA VAL A 78 -8.73 2.58 -0.09
C VAL A 78 -9.96 2.09 -0.86
N THR A 79 -11.15 2.46 -0.42
CA THR A 79 -12.42 2.11 -1.07
C THR A 79 -12.32 2.32 -2.58
N PRO A 80 -12.62 1.28 -3.40
CA PRO A 80 -12.48 1.38 -4.84
C PRO A 80 -13.49 2.39 -5.38
N GLU A 81 -13.04 3.30 -6.25
CA GLU A 81 -13.91 4.23 -6.95
C GLU A 81 -14.31 3.61 -8.29
N LEU A 82 -15.62 3.42 -8.49
CA LEU A 82 -16.17 3.11 -9.81
C LEU A 82 -16.11 4.41 -10.63
N VAL A 83 -15.32 4.37 -11.70
CA VAL A 83 -15.27 5.48 -12.66
C VAL A 83 -16.56 5.36 -13.48
N LYS A 84 -17.48 6.30 -13.28
CA LYS A 84 -18.77 6.37 -13.99
C LYS A 84 -18.62 6.95 -15.38
#